data_AF-A0A640W2N6-F1
#
_entry.id   AF-A0A640W2N6-F1
#
_cell.length_a   1.000
_cell.length_b   1.000
_cell.length_c   1.000
_cell.angle_alpha   90.00
_cell.angle_beta   90.00
_cell.angle_gamma   90.00
#
_symmetry.space_group_name_H-M   'P 1'
#
loop_
_entity.id
_entity.type
_entity.pdbx_description
1 polymer ?
#
loop_
_entity_poly.entity_id
_entity_poly.type
_entity_poly.pdbx_seq_one_letter_code
_entity_poly.pdbx_strand_id
1 'polypeptide(L)' 'MKKPKRHLITAFILLFVAILIYIIKIIDWKIEVLLLILIFPYLSFSIIFSNIKVPKKKNAIDVIRKRYST' A
#
# COMPACT_ATOMS: atom_id res chain seq x y z
N MET A 1 14.70 -3.41 5.05
CA MET A 1 13.39 -3.95 4.61
C MET A 1 12.81 -3.03 3.54
N LYS A 2 12.46 -3.55 2.35
CA LYS A 2 11.98 -2.77 1.20
C LYS A 2 10.69 -2.01 1.56
N LYS A 3 10.76 -0.68 1.53
CA LYS A 3 9.71 0.30 1.88
C LYS A 3 8.26 0.00 1.40
N PRO A 4 7.97 -0.63 0.24
CA PRO A 4 6.57 -0.87 -0.18
C PRO A 4 5.73 -1.71 0.79
N LYS A 5 6.34 -2.60 1.59
CA LYS A 5 5.57 -3.49 2.47
C LYS A 5 4.94 -2.77 3.67
N ARG A 6 5.52 -1.66 4.14
CA ARG A 6 4.99 -0.94 5.32
C ARG A 6 3.66 -0.25 5.03
N HIS A 7 3.51 0.33 3.83
CA HIS A 7 2.29 1.03 3.43
C HIS A 7 1.08 0.11 3.30
N LEU A 8 1.30 -1.13 2.84
CA LEU A 8 0.27 -2.17 2.81
C LEU A 8 -0.17 -2.57 4.22
N ILE A 9 0.76 -2.72 5.15
CA ILE A 9 0.45 -3.05 6.55
C ILE A 9 -0.38 -1.94 7.18
N THR A 10 0.01 -0.67 7.01
CA THR A 10 -0.79 0.46 7.52
C THR A 10 -2.17 0.55 6.87
N ALA A 11 -2.28 0.29 5.56
CA ALA A 11 -3.56 0.28 4.87
C ALA A 11 -4.47 -0.86 5.39
N PHE A 12 -3.89 -2.03 5.65
CA PHE A 12 -4.62 -3.17 6.22
C PHE A 12 -5.11 -2.88 7.65
N ILE A 13 -4.27 -2.27 8.48
CA ILE A 13 -4.65 -1.86 9.84
C ILE A 13 -5.78 -0.84 9.80
N LEU A 14 -5.70 0.18 8.93
CA LEU A 14 -6.77 1.17 8.75
C LEU A 14 -8.10 0.53 8.34
N LEU A 15 -8.05 -0.42 7.41
CA LEU A 15 -9.24 -1.17 6.98
C LEU A 15 -9.84 -1.98 8.13
N PHE A 16 -9.00 -2.67 8.90
CA PHE A 16 -9.44 -3.48 10.03
C PHE A 16 -10.10 -2.64 11.14
N VAL A 17 -9.51 -1.49 11.46
CA VAL A 17 -10.09 -0.54 12.42
C VAL A 17 -11.44 0.00 11.92
N ALA A 18 -11.55 0.35 10.63
CA ALA A 18 -12.81 0.81 10.06
C ALA A 18 -13.93 -0.26 10.14
N ILE A 19 -13.60 -1.53 9.88
CA ILE A 19 -14.56 -2.64 9.99
C ILE A 19 -15.00 -2.85 11.45
N LEU A 20 -14.09 -2.78 12.41
CA LEU A 20 -14.44 -2.90 13.83
C LEU A 20 -15.37 -1.79 14.29
N ILE A 21 -15.10 -0.55 13.88
CA ILE A 21 -15.98 0.60 14.18
C ILE A 21 -17.38 0.36 13.63
N TYR A 22 -17.49 -0.14 12.40
CA TYR A 22 -18.76 -0.46 11.74
C TYR A 22 -19.57 -1.52 12.51
N ILE A 23 -18.92 -2.59 12.96
CA ILE A 23 -19.60 -3.68 13.69
C ILE A 23 -20.12 -3.20 15.05
N ILE A 24 -19.36 -2.36 15.75
CA ILE A 24 -19.73 -1.91 17.10
C ILE A 24 -20.78 -0.79 17.04
N LYS A 25 -21.08 -0.22 15.85
CA LYS A 25 -22.00 0.91 15.65
C LYS A 25 -21.71 2.08 16.62
N ILE A 26 -20.44 2.32 16.89
CA ILE A 26 -20.00 3.39 17.80
C ILE A 26 -20.33 4.77 17.21
N ILE A 27 -20.42 4.84 15.89
CA ILE A 27 -20.48 6.10 15.15
C ILE A 27 -21.73 6.14 14.27
N ASP A 28 -22.31 7.34 14.15
CA ASP A 28 -23.42 7.63 13.26
C ASP A 28 -23.03 7.38 11.78
N TRP A 29 -23.97 6.85 11.00
CA TRP A 29 -23.72 6.33 9.64
C TRP A 29 -23.12 7.38 8.70
N LYS A 30 -23.42 8.67 8.91
CA LYS A 30 -22.88 9.78 8.12
C LYS A 30 -21.37 9.93 8.27
N ILE A 31 -20.87 9.73 9.49
CA ILE A 31 -19.44 9.85 9.79
C ILE A 31 -18.69 8.62 9.26
N GLU A 32 -19.30 7.43 9.31
CA GLU A 32 -18.72 6.22 8.71
C GLU A 32 -18.52 6.36 7.20
N VAL A 33 -19.53 6.86 6.48
CA VAL A 33 -19.44 7.11 5.04
C VAL A 33 -18.33 8.12 4.73
N LEU A 34 -18.22 9.20 5.53
CA LEU A 34 -17.16 10.18 5.38
C LEU A 34 -15.77 9.56 5.58
N LEU A 35 -15.61 8.70 6.59
CA LEU A 35 -14.37 7.97 6.89
C LEU A 35 -14.00 7.02 5.74
N LEU A 36 -14.96 6.27 5.21
CA LEU A 36 -14.77 5.37 4.08
C LEU A 36 -14.32 6.11 2.83
N ILE A 37 -14.96 7.25 2.50
CA ILE A 37 -14.56 8.10 1.37
C ILE A 37 -13.11 8.57 1.51
N LEU A 38 -12.66 8.85 2.73
CA LEU A 38 -11.31 9.35 3.00
C LEU A 38 -10.24 8.23 2.93
N ILE A 39 -10.58 7.04 3.42
CA ILE A 39 -9.66 5.87 3.45
C ILE A 39 -9.59 5.19 2.08
N PHE A 40 -10.68 5.18 1.31
CA PHE A 40 -10.79 4.51 0.00
C PHE A 40 -9.68 4.87 -1.00
N PRO A 41 -9.36 6.16 -1.27
CA PRO A 41 -8.29 6.51 -2.21
C PRO A 41 -6.94 6.01 -1.72
N TYR A 42 -6.66 6.10 -0.41
CA TYR A 42 -5.41 5.61 0.17
C TYR A 42 -5.23 4.10 -0.04
N LEU A 43 -6.28 3.32 0.23
CA LEU A 43 -6.29 1.87 -0.01
C LEU A 43 -6.08 1.55 -1.49
N SER A 44 -6.80 2.23 -2.36
CA SER A 44 -6.73 2.02 -3.82
C SER A 44 -5.31 2.25 -4.34
N PHE A 45 -4.69 3.38 -3.99
CA PHE A 45 -3.29 3.65 -4.38
C PHE A 45 -2.32 2.64 -3.76
N SER A 46 -2.49 2.25 -2.50
CA SER A 46 -1.62 1.27 -1.84
C SER A 46 -1.61 -0.09 -2.57
N ILE A 47 -2.79 -0.57 -3.00
CA ILE A 47 -2.93 -1.80 -3.78
C ILE A 47 -2.29 -1.65 -5.16
N ILE A 48 -2.55 -0.53 -5.85
CA ILE A 48 -1.96 -0.25 -7.17
C ILE A 48 -0.43 -0.23 -7.09
N PHE A 49 0.14 0.51 -6.14
CA PHE A 49 1.60 0.57 -5.96
C PHE A 49 2.23 -0.76 -5.54
N SER A 50 1.48 -1.62 -4.83
CA SER A 50 1.92 -2.98 -4.51
C SER A 50 2.01 -3.86 -5.75
N ASN A 51 1.05 -3.73 -6.66
CA ASN A 51 0.96 -4.56 -7.86
C ASN A 51 1.81 -4.04 -9.03
N ILE A 52 2.23 -2.77 -8.99
CA ILE A 52 3.19 -2.24 -9.94
C ILE A 52 4.54 -2.98 -9.77
N LYS A 53 4.91 -3.77 -10.79
CA LYS A 53 6.26 -4.31 -10.92
C LYS A 53 7.22 -3.14 -11.10
N VAL A 54 7.83 -2.68 -10.01
CA VAL A 54 8.91 -1.70 -10.08
C VAL A 54 10.03 -2.31 -10.94
N PRO A 55 10.39 -1.70 -12.09
CA PRO A 55 11.51 -2.19 -12.86
C PRO A 55 12.74 -2.19 -11.95
N LYS A 56 13.39 -3.35 -11.81
CA LYS A 56 14.67 -3.43 -11.10
C LYS A 56 15.60 -2.46 -11.81
N LYS A 57 15.91 -1.33 -11.16
CA LYS A 57 16.98 -0.44 -11.56
C LYS A 57 18.25 -1.31 -11.59
N LYS A 58 18.65 -1.78 -12.76
CA LYS A 58 19.94 -2.45 -12.91
C LYS A 58 20.96 -1.36 -12.64
N ASN A 59 21.66 -1.45 -11.51
CA ASN A 59 22.75 -0.54 -11.22
C ASN A 59 23.74 -0.66 -12.39
N ALA A 60 24.23 0.46 -12.93
CA ALA A 60 25.13 0.46 -14.08
C ALA A 60 26.36 -0.47 -13.86
N ILE A 61 26.79 -0.59 -12.60
CA ILE A 61 27.86 -1.46 -12.14
C ILE A 61 27.58 -2.96 -12.43
N ASP A 62 26.33 -3.42 -12.26
CA ASP A 62 25.96 -4.81 -12.55
C ASP A 62 25.91 -5.11 -14.06
N VAL A 63 25.55 -4.11 -14.87
CA VAL A 63 25.54 -4.21 -16.33
C VAL A 63 26.97 -4.27 -16.87
N ILE A 64 27.87 -3.48 -16.30
CA ILE A 64 29.31 -3.47 -16.63
C ILE A 64 29.94 -4.82 -16.26
N ARG A 65 29.77 -5.31 -15.03
CA ARG A 65 30.35 -6.59 -14.60
C ARG A 65 29.97 -7.76 -15.52
N LYS A 66 28.73 -7.82 -15.99
CA LYS A 66 28.28 -8.87 -16.93
C LYS A 66 28.95 -8.77 -18.31
N ARG A 67 29.28 -7.56 -18.76
CA ARG A 67 29.90 -7.32 -20.07
C ARG A 67 31.39 -7.70 -20.09
N TYR A 68 32.05 -7.70 -18.92
CA TYR A 68 33.46 -8.07 -18.76
C TYR A 68 33.66 -9.49 -18.21
N SER A 69 32.58 -10.24 -17.95
CA SER A 69 32.63 -11.65 -17.52
C SER A 69 32.23 -12.63 -18.63
N THR A 70 32.05 -12.14 -19.86
CA THR A 70 31.94 -12.89 -21.11
C THR A 70 33.14 -12.54 -21.96
#